data_AF-A0A1F8MI21-F1
#
_entry.id   AF-A0A1F8MI21-F1
#
_cell.length_a   1.000
_cell.length_b   1.000
_cell.length_c   1.000
_cell.angle_alpha   90.00
_cell.angle_beta   90.00
_cell.angle_gamma   90.00
#
_symmetry.space_group_name_H-M   'P 1'
#
loop_
_entity.id
_entity.type
_entity.pdbx_description
1 polymer ?
#
loop_
_entity_poly.entity_id
_entity_poly.type
_entity_poly.pdbx_seq_one_letter_code
_entity_poly.pdbx_strand_id
1 'polypeptide(L)'
;MGADPAQLQDTLLSTVGDTGSASPLMMLVAALEDAKPGDKILVASFGNGGDAMFFQVTEKIKNVADKRAVKKHVAAKKDLASYEKYLAFRNLAPMDLGMRGEISIKTPMSALFRERKVILSLCGSKCKKCGTPQYPYQRVCVNPDCGAIDQMEDYRFSDKKAVIFTYTGDNLAASIDPPSIYGLVDFDGGGRFWFDFTDCDLDSVKVGMPVEMTFRRRYVDEPSGVHGYSWKAAPIRA
;
A
#
# COMPACT_ATOMS: atom_id res chain seq x y z
N MET A 1 -24.57 18.70 -15.49
CA MET A 1 -24.64 19.36 -14.17
C MET A 1 -24.60 20.90 -14.23
N GLY A 2 -24.79 21.58 -15.36
CA GLY A 2 -24.85 23.06 -15.40
C GLY A 2 -23.59 23.81 -14.95
N ALA A 3 -22.54 23.10 -14.55
CA ALA A 3 -21.24 23.63 -14.21
C ALA A 3 -20.42 23.91 -15.48
N ASP A 4 -19.61 24.95 -15.42
CA ASP A 4 -18.61 25.21 -16.46
C ASP A 4 -17.63 24.01 -16.50
N PRO A 5 -17.23 23.51 -17.69
CA PRO A 5 -16.20 22.48 -17.81
C PRO A 5 -14.93 22.76 -16.98
N ALA A 6 -14.54 24.02 -16.80
CA ALA A 6 -13.38 24.41 -15.99
C ALA A 6 -13.58 24.19 -14.47
N GLN A 7 -14.82 24.00 -14.02
CA GLN A 7 -15.16 23.70 -12.62
C GLN A 7 -15.22 22.18 -12.34
N LEU A 8 -15.11 21.35 -13.38
CA LEU A 8 -15.15 19.91 -13.25
C LEU A 8 -13.74 19.36 -13.03
N GLN A 9 -13.58 18.53 -12.00
CA GLN A 9 -12.34 17.80 -11.79
C GLN A 9 -12.21 16.66 -12.82
N ASP A 10 -10.98 16.36 -13.24
CA ASP A 10 -10.66 15.19 -14.05
C ASP A 10 -11.20 13.92 -13.37
N THR A 11 -11.88 13.07 -14.14
CA THR A 11 -12.45 11.81 -13.66
C THR A 11 -11.38 10.76 -13.40
N LEU A 12 -10.14 10.99 -13.84
CA LEU A 12 -9.00 10.07 -13.78
C LEU A 12 -9.23 8.77 -14.55
N LEU A 13 -10.34 8.64 -15.29
CA LEU A 13 -10.72 7.39 -15.96
C LEU A 13 -9.70 6.98 -17.02
N SER A 14 -9.13 7.93 -17.74
CA SER A 14 -8.11 7.68 -18.78
C SER A 14 -6.73 7.34 -18.21
N THR A 15 -6.45 7.70 -16.96
CA THR A 15 -5.12 7.56 -16.34
C THR A 15 -5.05 6.44 -15.31
N VAL A 16 -6.06 6.33 -14.45
CA VAL A 16 -6.17 5.34 -13.35
C VAL A 16 -7.13 4.21 -13.70
N GLY A 17 -8.16 4.50 -14.51
CA GLY A 17 -9.23 3.55 -14.83
C GLY A 17 -10.39 3.61 -13.83
N ASP A 18 -11.29 2.64 -13.94
CA ASP A 18 -12.46 2.55 -13.06
C ASP A 18 -12.08 1.94 -11.69
N THR A 19 -12.20 2.75 -10.64
CA THR A 19 -11.93 2.37 -9.25
C THR A 19 -13.22 2.15 -8.44
N GLY A 20 -14.38 2.15 -9.10
CA GLY A 20 -15.70 1.96 -8.51
C GLY A 20 -15.98 2.98 -7.40
N SER A 21 -16.33 2.49 -6.21
CA SER A 21 -16.71 3.33 -5.07
C SER A 21 -15.60 4.27 -4.57
N ALA A 22 -14.34 4.02 -4.90
CA ALA A 22 -13.23 4.91 -4.53
C ALA A 22 -13.10 6.13 -5.44
N SER A 23 -13.66 6.09 -6.65
CA SER A 23 -13.55 7.14 -7.67
C SER A 23 -13.91 8.55 -7.17
N PRO A 24 -15.10 8.80 -6.57
CA PRO A 24 -15.45 10.14 -6.09
C PRO A 24 -14.52 10.66 -4.99
N LEU A 25 -13.96 9.78 -4.16
CA LEU A 25 -13.00 10.16 -3.12
C LEU A 25 -11.62 10.48 -3.70
N MET A 26 -11.18 9.75 -4.73
CA MET A 26 -9.97 10.08 -5.46
C MET A 26 -10.09 11.44 -6.16
N MET A 27 -11.23 11.72 -6.80
CA MET A 27 -11.51 13.03 -7.41
C MET A 27 -11.53 14.15 -6.35
N LEU A 28 -12.10 13.91 -5.17
CA LEU A 28 -12.06 14.87 -4.06
C LEU A 28 -10.62 15.16 -3.64
N VAL A 29 -9.77 14.14 -3.48
CA VAL A 29 -8.35 14.34 -3.13
C VAL A 29 -7.65 15.15 -4.22
N ALA A 30 -7.85 14.80 -5.50
CA ALA A 30 -7.27 15.55 -6.61
C ALA A 30 -7.73 17.02 -6.62
N ALA A 31 -9.01 17.30 -6.31
CA ALA A 31 -9.53 18.67 -6.21
C ALA A 31 -8.91 19.44 -5.04
N LEU A 32 -8.70 18.77 -3.90
CA LEU A 32 -8.05 19.37 -2.73
C LEU A 32 -6.58 19.69 -2.96
N GLU A 33 -5.89 19.03 -3.90
CA GLU A 33 -4.49 19.36 -4.25
C GLU A 33 -4.34 20.77 -4.83
N ASP A 34 -5.36 21.26 -5.55
CA ASP A 34 -5.34 22.58 -6.20
C ASP A 34 -6.19 23.64 -5.47
N ALA A 35 -6.93 23.24 -4.45
CA ALA A 35 -7.90 24.10 -3.77
C ALA A 35 -7.25 25.10 -2.81
N LYS A 36 -7.90 26.26 -2.67
CA LYS A 36 -7.52 27.35 -1.78
C LYS A 36 -8.50 27.47 -0.61
N PRO A 37 -8.09 28.04 0.53
CA PRO A 37 -9.02 28.34 1.61
C PRO A 37 -10.21 29.17 1.13
N GLY A 38 -11.42 28.75 1.51
CA GLY A 38 -12.67 29.38 1.07
C GLY A 38 -13.32 28.74 -0.15
N ASP A 39 -12.59 27.92 -0.92
CA ASP A 39 -13.16 27.20 -2.05
C ASP A 39 -14.27 26.24 -1.60
N LYS A 40 -15.28 26.07 -2.45
CA LYS A 40 -16.42 25.20 -2.20
C LYS A 40 -16.39 24.03 -3.18
N ILE A 41 -16.41 22.82 -2.65
CA ILE A 41 -16.31 21.59 -3.43
C ILE A 41 -17.60 20.79 -3.26
N LEU A 42 -18.28 20.53 -4.36
CA LEU A 42 -19.39 19.58 -4.42
C LEU A 42 -18.85 18.24 -4.94
N VAL A 43 -18.95 17.20 -4.13
CA VAL A 43 -18.66 15.82 -4.53
C VAL A 43 -19.99 15.13 -4.80
N ALA A 44 -20.21 14.69 -6.03
CA ALA A 44 -21.38 13.92 -6.40
C ALA A 44 -20.93 12.56 -6.94
N SER A 45 -21.39 11.48 -6.32
CA SER A 45 -21.23 10.12 -6.83
C SER A 45 -22.52 9.68 -7.51
N PHE A 46 -22.40 8.86 -8.55
CA PHE A 46 -23.54 8.25 -9.23
C PHE A 46 -23.15 6.82 -9.67
N GLY A 47 -24.12 5.89 -9.60
CA GLY A 47 -23.95 4.48 -9.92
C GLY A 47 -25.21 3.69 -9.54
N ASN A 48 -25.09 2.67 -8.68
CA ASN A 48 -26.23 1.94 -8.08
C ASN A 48 -26.96 2.75 -6.98
N GLY A 49 -26.98 4.07 -7.12
CA GLY A 49 -27.37 5.07 -6.12
C GLY A 49 -26.69 6.40 -6.44
N GLY A 50 -26.86 7.39 -5.57
CA GLY A 50 -26.14 8.66 -5.69
C GLY A 50 -26.06 9.38 -4.36
N ASP A 51 -24.86 9.85 -4.04
CA ASP A 51 -24.60 10.64 -2.86
C ASP A 51 -24.02 11.99 -3.28
N ALA A 52 -24.39 13.05 -2.56
CA ALA A 52 -23.82 14.37 -2.75
C ALA A 52 -23.34 14.93 -1.41
N MET A 53 -22.09 15.37 -1.38
CA MET A 53 -21.46 16.00 -0.22
C MET A 53 -20.92 17.37 -0.61
N PHE A 54 -21.14 18.36 0.24
CA PHE A 54 -20.68 19.72 0.01
C PHE A 54 -19.68 20.13 1.08
N PHE A 55 -18.50 20.56 0.64
CA PHE A 55 -17.39 20.93 1.51
C PHE A 55 -16.97 22.38 1.27
N GLN A 56 -16.51 23.02 2.34
CA GLN A 56 -15.77 24.27 2.27
C GLN A 56 -14.33 24.02 2.73
N VAL A 57 -13.37 24.42 1.89
CA VAL A 57 -11.94 24.28 2.17
C VAL A 57 -11.54 25.28 3.25
N THR A 58 -10.86 24.79 4.28
CA THR A 58 -10.40 25.62 5.41
C THR A 58 -8.92 25.96 5.28
N GLU A 59 -8.44 26.91 6.09
CA GLU A 59 -7.01 27.26 6.19
C GLU A 59 -6.09 26.07 6.50
N LYS A 60 -6.65 24.99 7.10
CA LYS A 60 -5.89 23.76 7.40
C LYS A 60 -5.37 23.04 6.16
N ILE A 61 -5.87 23.35 4.95
CA ILE A 61 -5.36 22.76 3.70
C ILE A 61 -3.86 23.05 3.50
N LYS A 62 -3.38 24.20 3.98
CA LYS A 62 -1.96 24.59 3.95
C LYS A 62 -1.05 23.60 4.69
N ASN A 63 -1.58 22.85 5.66
CA ASN A 63 -0.83 21.85 6.42
C ASN A 63 -0.72 20.49 5.72
N VAL A 64 -1.37 20.31 4.57
CA VAL A 64 -1.50 19.01 3.88
C VAL A 64 -0.90 19.05 2.46
N ALA A 65 -0.57 20.25 1.95
CA ALA A 65 -0.19 20.48 0.56
C ALA A 65 1.01 19.66 0.04
N ASP A 66 1.95 19.24 0.90
CA ASP A 66 3.15 18.50 0.46
C ASP A 66 3.02 16.96 0.55
N LYS A 67 1.85 16.43 0.93
CA LYS A 67 1.69 14.97 1.00
C LYS A 67 1.68 14.32 -0.38
N ARG A 68 2.02 13.03 -0.44
CA ARG A 68 1.84 12.23 -1.66
C ARG A 68 0.34 11.99 -1.86
N ALA A 69 -0.23 12.66 -2.86
CA ALA A 69 -1.63 12.55 -3.24
C ALA A 69 -1.74 12.06 -4.71
N VAL A 70 -2.89 12.26 -5.35
CA VAL A 70 -3.23 11.60 -6.63
C VAL A 70 -2.19 11.93 -7.70
N LYS A 71 -1.84 13.21 -7.88
CA LYS A 71 -0.89 13.62 -8.92
C LYS A 71 0.48 12.96 -8.76
N LYS A 72 1.03 12.98 -7.53
CA LYS A 72 2.33 12.35 -7.23
C LYS A 72 2.27 10.82 -7.43
N HIS A 73 1.18 10.16 -7.07
CA HIS A 73 1.02 8.71 -7.31
C HIS A 73 0.91 8.35 -8.79
N VAL A 74 0.15 9.13 -9.58
CA VAL A 74 0.01 8.91 -11.03
C VAL A 74 1.33 9.18 -11.75
N ALA A 75 2.09 10.19 -11.33
CA ALA A 75 3.41 10.50 -11.89
C ALA A 75 4.44 9.40 -11.61
N ALA A 76 4.36 8.76 -10.44
CA ALA A 76 5.28 7.69 -10.03
C ALA A 76 4.99 6.31 -10.67
N LYS A 77 4.12 6.23 -11.67
CA LYS A 77 3.79 4.98 -12.38
C LYS A 77 4.95 4.51 -13.26
N LYS A 78 5.00 3.21 -13.52
CA LYS A 78 5.89 2.60 -14.53
C LYS A 78 5.01 2.04 -15.63
N ASP A 79 5.31 2.38 -16.88
CA ASP A 79 4.60 1.82 -18.01
C ASP A 79 4.89 0.32 -18.12
N LEU A 80 3.84 -0.45 -18.35
CA LEU A 80 3.95 -1.90 -18.51
C LEU A 80 4.28 -2.20 -19.97
N ALA A 81 5.55 -2.48 -20.25
CA ALA A 81 6.05 -2.64 -21.61
C ALA A 81 5.54 -3.90 -22.34
N SER A 82 5.06 -4.91 -21.63
CA SER A 82 4.59 -6.18 -22.20
C SER A 82 3.07 -6.31 -22.06
N TYR A 83 2.41 -6.57 -23.18
CA TYR A 83 0.98 -6.84 -23.23
C TYR A 83 0.65 -8.19 -22.57
N GLU A 84 1.53 -9.17 -22.67
CA GLU A 84 1.41 -10.47 -22.02
C GLU A 84 1.42 -10.33 -20.49
N LYS A 85 2.31 -9.48 -19.95
CA LYS A 85 2.28 -9.14 -18.52
C LYS A 85 0.96 -8.48 -18.13
N TYR A 86 0.44 -7.59 -18.98
CA TYR A 86 -0.88 -7.00 -18.74
C TYR A 86 -1.97 -8.07 -18.65
N LEU A 87 -2.03 -9.00 -19.61
CA LEU A 87 -2.98 -10.10 -19.60
C LEU A 87 -2.83 -10.97 -18.35
N ALA A 88 -1.60 -11.28 -17.92
CA ALA A 88 -1.33 -12.04 -16.71
C ALA A 88 -1.80 -11.30 -15.44
N PHE A 89 -1.44 -10.03 -15.25
CA PHE A 89 -1.86 -9.24 -14.09
C PHE A 89 -3.38 -9.04 -13.99
N ARG A 90 -4.06 -9.00 -15.14
CA ARG A 90 -5.52 -8.85 -15.24
C ARG A 90 -6.25 -10.19 -15.24
N ASN A 91 -5.54 -11.31 -15.16
CA ASN A 91 -6.09 -12.66 -15.25
C ASN A 91 -6.97 -12.86 -16.51
N LEU A 92 -6.52 -12.32 -17.65
CA LEU A 92 -7.22 -12.41 -18.94
C LEU A 92 -6.70 -13.57 -19.82
N ALA A 93 -5.55 -14.13 -19.46
CA ALA A 93 -4.95 -15.29 -20.11
C ALA A 93 -4.57 -16.33 -19.05
N PRO A 94 -4.68 -17.64 -19.35
CA PRO A 94 -4.27 -18.67 -18.41
C PRO A 94 -2.77 -18.57 -18.15
N MET A 95 -2.39 -18.50 -16.88
CA MET A 95 -1.01 -18.48 -16.44
C MET A 95 -0.69 -19.80 -15.75
N ASP A 96 0.38 -20.46 -16.20
CA ASP A 96 0.96 -21.60 -15.48
C ASP A 96 1.97 -21.08 -14.46
N LEU A 97 1.63 -21.17 -13.17
CA LEU A 97 2.49 -20.81 -12.04
C LEU A 97 3.32 -22.01 -11.54
N GLY A 98 3.23 -23.16 -12.23
CA GLY A 98 3.84 -24.42 -11.86
C GLY A 98 3.29 -25.02 -10.55
N MET A 99 3.89 -26.12 -10.11
CA MET A 99 3.45 -26.87 -8.91
C MET A 99 3.39 -26.02 -7.63
N ARG A 100 4.25 -24.99 -7.50
CA ARG A 100 4.27 -24.09 -6.35
C ARG A 100 3.09 -23.10 -6.34
N GLY A 101 2.47 -22.86 -7.49
CA GLY A 101 1.29 -22.02 -7.64
C GLY A 101 -0.04 -22.76 -7.41
N GLU A 102 -0.03 -24.09 -7.38
CA GLU A 102 -1.24 -24.91 -7.13
C GLU A 102 -1.77 -24.80 -5.69
N ILE A 103 -0.97 -24.22 -4.78
CA ILE A 103 -1.34 -24.05 -3.38
C ILE A 103 -2.42 -22.98 -3.27
N SER A 104 -3.68 -23.42 -3.14
CA SER A 104 -4.80 -22.54 -2.81
C SER A 104 -4.96 -22.40 -1.30
N ILE A 105 -4.61 -21.23 -0.76
CA ILE A 105 -4.79 -20.92 0.67
C ILE A 105 -6.02 -20.02 0.81
N LYS A 106 -7.06 -20.56 1.46
CA LYS A 106 -8.22 -19.76 1.87
C LYS A 106 -7.82 -18.76 2.93
N THR A 107 -8.29 -17.52 2.80
CA THR A 107 -8.03 -16.44 3.74
C THR A 107 -8.68 -16.76 5.09
N PRO A 108 -7.92 -16.93 6.17
CA PRO A 108 -8.50 -17.18 7.49
C PRO A 108 -9.09 -15.89 8.07
N MET A 109 -10.36 -15.60 7.75
CA MET A 109 -11.01 -14.33 8.08
C MET A 109 -10.98 -13.97 9.58
N SER A 110 -11.11 -14.95 10.47
CA SER A 110 -11.04 -14.70 11.92
C SER A 110 -9.63 -14.32 12.39
N ALA A 111 -8.58 -14.90 11.78
CA ALA A 111 -7.20 -14.53 12.05
C ALA A 111 -6.89 -13.14 11.49
N LEU A 112 -7.32 -12.86 10.25
CA LEU A 112 -7.21 -11.52 9.67
C LEU A 112 -7.90 -10.46 10.53
N PHE A 113 -9.10 -10.74 11.07
CA PHE A 113 -9.79 -9.79 11.94
C PHE A 113 -9.01 -9.50 13.22
N ARG A 114 -8.44 -10.51 13.88
CA ARG A 114 -7.62 -10.35 15.10
C ARG A 114 -6.32 -9.59 14.80
N GLU A 115 -5.65 -9.96 13.72
CA GLU A 115 -4.33 -9.42 13.34
C GLU A 115 -4.41 -8.23 12.37
N ARG A 116 -5.59 -7.63 12.16
CA ARG A 116 -5.81 -6.58 11.16
C ARG A 116 -4.89 -5.37 11.34
N LYS A 117 -4.51 -5.05 12.58
CA LYS A 117 -3.56 -3.96 12.87
C LYS A 117 -2.18 -4.27 12.33
N VAL A 118 -1.70 -5.49 12.54
CA VAL A 118 -0.42 -5.99 12.03
C VAL A 118 -0.47 -6.02 10.50
N ILE A 119 -1.47 -6.71 9.93
CA ILE A 119 -1.53 -7.01 8.50
C ILE A 119 -1.89 -5.78 7.66
N LEU A 120 -2.96 -5.05 8.02
CA LEU A 120 -3.51 -3.97 7.20
C LEU A 120 -2.91 -2.61 7.53
N SER A 121 -2.49 -2.36 8.77
CA SER A 121 -1.95 -1.05 9.19
C SER A 121 -0.42 -1.01 9.33
N LEU A 122 0.26 -2.16 9.19
CA LEU A 122 1.67 -2.35 9.51
C LEU A 122 2.01 -1.87 10.92
N CYS A 123 1.16 -2.24 11.89
CA CYS A 123 1.29 -1.86 13.27
C CYS A 123 1.86 -3.02 14.09
N GLY A 124 3.05 -2.83 14.63
CA GLY A 124 3.65 -3.75 15.60
C GLY A 124 3.55 -3.19 17.01
N SER A 125 4.60 -3.42 17.80
CA SER A 125 4.68 -3.00 19.20
C SER A 125 5.99 -2.28 19.49
N LYS A 126 5.96 -1.29 20.37
CA LYS A 126 7.14 -0.70 21.01
C LYS A 126 7.11 -0.98 22.49
N CYS A 127 8.24 -1.42 23.06
CA CYS A 127 8.33 -1.64 24.49
C CYS A 127 8.34 -0.32 25.26
N LYS A 128 7.45 -0.16 26.23
CA LYS A 128 7.39 1.02 27.11
C LYS A 128 8.59 1.11 28.05
N LYS A 129 9.22 -0.02 28.40
CA LYS A 129 10.36 -0.07 29.34
C LYS A 129 11.69 0.31 28.69
N CYS A 130 12.03 -0.31 27.56
CA CYS A 130 13.34 -0.11 26.88
C CYS A 130 13.24 0.64 25.54
N GLY A 131 12.03 0.92 25.05
CA GLY A 131 11.82 1.63 23.80
C GLY A 131 12.00 0.81 22.53
N THR A 132 12.34 -0.48 22.59
CA THR A 132 12.61 -1.32 21.41
C THR A 132 11.34 -1.54 20.55
N PRO A 133 11.31 -1.06 19.28
CA PRO A 133 10.24 -1.34 18.34
C PRO A 133 10.40 -2.73 17.71
N GLN A 134 9.27 -3.39 17.50
CA GLN A 134 9.19 -4.80 17.10
C GLN A 134 8.00 -5.00 16.17
N TYR A 135 8.22 -5.73 15.09
CA TYR A 135 7.18 -6.16 14.18
C TYR A 135 7.38 -7.66 13.87
N PRO A 136 6.32 -8.49 13.89
CA PRO A 136 4.92 -8.20 14.23
C PRO A 136 4.72 -7.80 15.70
N TYR A 137 3.48 -7.49 16.09
CA TYR A 137 3.14 -7.24 17.50
C TYR A 137 3.54 -8.43 18.39
N GLN A 138 4.26 -8.17 19.48
CA GLN A 138 4.66 -9.18 20.46
C GLN A 138 4.27 -8.74 21.87
N ARG A 139 3.85 -9.68 22.73
CA ARG A 139 3.56 -9.39 24.15
C ARG A 139 4.82 -9.33 25.01
N VAL A 140 5.86 -10.05 24.61
CA VAL A 140 7.15 -10.13 25.30
C VAL A 140 8.19 -9.35 24.51
N CYS A 141 8.99 -8.54 25.18
CA CYS A 141 10.05 -7.77 24.53
C CYS A 141 11.12 -8.71 23.97
N VAL A 142 11.41 -8.59 22.67
CA VAL A 142 12.50 -9.33 22.01
C VAL A 142 13.89 -8.87 22.43
N ASN A 143 14.02 -7.72 23.10
CA ASN A 143 15.29 -7.26 23.63
C ASN A 143 15.72 -8.19 24.78
N PRO A 144 16.83 -8.95 24.64
CA PRO A 144 17.26 -9.95 25.61
C PRO A 144 17.55 -9.34 26.99
N ASP A 145 17.97 -8.08 27.04
CA ASP A 145 18.28 -7.39 28.30
C ASP A 145 17.03 -6.83 29.00
N CYS A 146 15.87 -6.83 28.34
CA CYS A 146 14.65 -6.24 28.86
C CYS A 146 13.64 -7.26 29.39
N GLY A 147 13.27 -8.24 28.55
CA GLY A 147 12.30 -9.29 28.87
C GLY A 147 10.92 -8.82 29.36
N ALA A 148 10.54 -7.55 29.12
CA ALA A 148 9.28 -7.01 29.64
C ALA A 148 8.07 -7.69 28.99
N ILE A 149 7.07 -8.03 29.80
CA ILE A 149 5.84 -8.71 29.37
C ILE A 149 4.66 -7.73 29.53
N ASP A 150 3.80 -7.65 28.52
CA ASP A 150 2.59 -6.83 28.49
C ASP A 150 2.81 -5.32 28.73
N GLN A 151 4.04 -4.85 28.55
CA GLN A 151 4.42 -3.44 28.62
C GLN A 151 4.73 -2.89 27.22
N MET A 152 3.76 -3.07 26.32
CA MET A 152 3.87 -2.67 24.92
C MET A 152 2.85 -1.58 24.58
N GLU A 153 3.21 -0.73 23.62
CA GLU A 153 2.30 0.18 22.95
C GLU A 153 2.28 -0.08 21.45
N ASP A 154 1.16 0.21 20.80
CA ASP A 154 1.02 0.14 19.36
C ASP A 154 2.07 1.03 18.70
N TYR A 155 2.84 0.48 17.76
CA TYR A 155 3.85 1.22 17.02
C TYR A 155 3.71 1.01 15.52
N ARG A 156 3.42 2.09 14.80
CA ARG A 156 3.16 2.07 13.37
C ARG A 156 4.46 2.15 12.57
N PHE A 157 4.65 1.19 11.67
CA PHE A 157 5.78 1.12 10.75
C PHE A 157 5.43 1.60 9.33
N SER A 158 4.14 1.73 8.98
CA SER A 158 3.70 2.06 7.61
C SER A 158 4.16 3.41 7.09
N ASP A 159 4.41 4.38 7.98
CA ASP A 159 4.91 5.72 7.65
C ASP A 159 6.40 5.91 7.97
N LYS A 160 7.11 4.82 8.28
CA LYS A 160 8.54 4.86 8.58
C LYS A 160 9.34 4.60 7.31
N LYS A 161 10.45 5.32 7.19
CA LYS A 161 11.49 5.00 6.21
C LYS A 161 12.23 3.75 6.67
N ALA A 162 12.78 3.02 5.71
CA ALA A 162 13.57 1.84 5.97
C ALA A 162 14.71 1.73 4.96
N VAL A 163 15.66 0.85 5.23
CA VAL A 163 16.76 0.49 4.33
C VAL A 163 16.79 -1.02 4.12
N ILE A 164 17.22 -1.45 2.95
CA ILE A 164 17.35 -2.87 2.63
C ILE A 164 18.55 -3.45 3.39
N PHE A 165 18.30 -4.41 4.28
CA PHE A 165 19.38 -5.11 4.99
C PHE A 165 19.94 -6.25 4.14
N THR A 166 19.08 -7.06 3.54
CA THR A 166 19.45 -8.13 2.61
C THR A 166 18.28 -8.40 1.67
N TYR A 167 18.55 -8.93 0.47
CA TYR A 167 17.53 -9.26 -0.52
C TYR A 167 17.95 -10.46 -1.37
N THR A 168 16.97 -11.07 -2.03
CA THR A 168 17.18 -12.14 -3.00
C THR A 168 16.14 -12.07 -4.11
N GLY A 169 16.47 -12.65 -5.26
CA GLY A 169 15.55 -12.87 -6.37
C GLY A 169 15.30 -14.36 -6.54
N ASP A 170 14.06 -14.80 -6.32
CA ASP A 170 13.65 -16.20 -6.44
C ASP A 170 12.88 -16.43 -7.75
N ASN A 171 13.53 -17.13 -8.68
CA ASN A 171 12.93 -17.52 -9.96
C ASN A 171 12.01 -18.75 -9.86
N LEU A 172 12.07 -19.50 -8.75
CA LEU A 172 11.26 -20.70 -8.54
C LEU A 172 10.01 -20.40 -7.69
N ALA A 173 9.93 -19.25 -7.03
CA ALA A 173 8.72 -18.82 -6.34
C ALA A 173 7.60 -18.53 -7.36
N ALA A 174 6.40 -19.03 -7.08
CA ALA A 174 5.23 -18.74 -7.88
C ALA A 174 4.91 -17.22 -7.81
N SER A 175 5.08 -16.54 -8.94
CA SER A 175 4.82 -15.11 -9.09
C SER A 175 4.32 -14.79 -10.48
N ILE A 176 3.43 -13.81 -10.54
CA ILE A 176 2.92 -13.24 -11.79
C ILE A 176 4.03 -12.44 -12.51
N ASP A 177 5.01 -11.93 -11.74
CA ASP A 177 6.12 -11.14 -12.23
C ASP A 177 7.44 -11.72 -11.67
N PRO A 178 8.01 -12.75 -12.32
CA PRO A 178 9.26 -13.35 -11.90
C PRO A 178 10.48 -12.47 -12.26
N PRO A 179 11.56 -12.48 -11.46
CA PRO A 179 11.71 -13.21 -10.20
C PRO A 179 10.92 -12.55 -9.05
N SER A 180 10.52 -13.37 -8.07
CA SER A 180 10.02 -12.82 -6.80
C SER A 180 11.17 -12.17 -6.05
N ILE A 181 11.09 -10.86 -5.84
CA ILE A 181 12.11 -10.12 -5.08
C ILE A 181 11.61 -9.93 -3.66
N TYR A 182 12.38 -10.34 -2.67
CA TYR A 182 12.05 -10.17 -1.26
C TYR A 182 13.31 -10.08 -0.40
N GLY A 183 13.15 -9.56 0.82
CA GLY A 183 14.29 -9.33 1.69
C GLY A 183 13.93 -8.81 3.08
N LEU A 184 14.95 -8.63 3.91
CA LEU A 184 14.81 -8.00 5.21
C LEU A 184 15.04 -6.50 5.07
N VAL A 185 14.20 -5.70 5.71
CA VAL A 185 14.34 -4.25 5.79
C VAL A 185 14.53 -3.82 7.24
N ASP A 186 15.39 -2.83 7.44
CA ASP A 186 15.62 -2.16 8.72
C ASP A 186 14.88 -0.83 8.75
N PHE A 187 14.00 -0.64 9.73
CA PHE A 187 13.25 0.60 9.87
C PHE A 187 14.02 1.67 10.64
N ASP A 188 13.79 2.92 10.25
CA ASP A 188 14.22 4.08 11.02
C ASP A 188 13.56 4.06 12.42
N GLY A 189 14.40 4.10 13.46
CA GLY A 189 13.99 3.96 14.85
C GLY A 189 14.03 2.53 15.39
N GLY A 190 14.33 1.54 14.54
CA GLY A 190 14.51 0.14 14.93
C GLY A 190 13.35 -0.77 14.53
N GLY A 191 13.63 -2.08 14.53
CA GLY A 191 12.74 -3.10 14.00
C GLY A 191 13.22 -3.59 12.62
N ARG A 192 13.16 -4.90 12.42
CA ARG A 192 13.57 -5.58 11.18
C ARG A 192 12.52 -6.60 10.81
N PHE A 193 12.10 -6.64 9.55
CA PHE A 193 11.18 -7.67 9.10
C PHE A 193 11.33 -7.99 7.62
N TRP A 194 10.82 -9.16 7.22
CA TRP A 194 10.78 -9.62 5.84
C TRP A 194 9.65 -8.94 5.08
N PHE A 195 9.94 -8.38 3.91
CA PHE A 195 8.93 -7.93 2.96
C PHE A 195 9.23 -8.39 1.54
N ASP A 196 8.17 -8.66 0.79
CA ASP A 196 8.27 -8.70 -0.67
C ASP A 196 8.56 -7.29 -1.18
N PHE A 197 9.43 -7.19 -2.18
CA PHE A 197 9.73 -5.93 -2.85
C PHE A 197 8.81 -5.78 -4.06
N THR A 198 8.52 -4.53 -4.38
CA THR A 198 7.73 -4.18 -5.56
C THR A 198 8.35 -2.96 -6.19
N ASP A 199 7.86 -2.60 -7.38
CA ASP A 199 8.24 -1.35 -8.00
C ASP A 199 9.74 -1.23 -8.36
N CYS A 200 10.43 -2.36 -8.49
CA CYS A 200 11.85 -2.47 -8.79
C CYS A 200 12.15 -3.70 -9.66
N ASP A 201 13.30 -3.68 -10.33
CA ASP A 201 13.87 -4.82 -11.03
C ASP A 201 15.04 -5.37 -10.20
N LEU A 202 15.38 -6.65 -10.30
CA LEU A 202 16.38 -7.26 -9.41
C LEU A 202 17.75 -6.55 -9.46
N ASP A 203 18.16 -6.12 -10.66
CA ASP A 203 19.44 -5.45 -10.89
C ASP A 203 19.49 -4.03 -10.32
N SER A 204 18.34 -3.41 -10.04
CA SER A 204 18.28 -2.07 -9.46
C SER A 204 18.35 -2.08 -7.93
N VAL A 205 18.03 -3.20 -7.29
CA VAL A 205 18.01 -3.35 -5.83
C VAL A 205 19.43 -3.52 -5.28
N LYS A 206 19.74 -2.85 -4.16
CA LYS A 206 21.04 -2.95 -3.47
C LYS A 206 20.87 -2.91 -1.95
N VAL A 207 21.77 -3.57 -1.22
CA VAL A 207 21.86 -3.45 0.24
C VAL A 207 22.12 -1.98 0.62
N GLY A 208 21.44 -1.51 1.66
CA GLY A 208 21.48 -0.12 2.12
C GLY A 208 20.61 0.86 1.33
N MET A 209 19.95 0.41 0.25
CA MET A 209 19.04 1.27 -0.52
C MET A 209 17.85 1.69 0.34
N PRO A 210 17.47 2.99 0.32
CA PRO A 210 16.30 3.45 1.04
C PRO A 210 15.00 2.98 0.37
N VAL A 211 14.08 2.52 1.18
CA VAL A 211 12.76 2.02 0.78
C VAL A 211 11.66 2.63 1.65
N GLU A 212 10.45 2.61 1.11
CA GLU A 212 9.22 2.96 1.81
C GLU A 212 8.21 1.80 1.73
N MET A 213 7.29 1.77 2.68
CA MET A 213 6.25 0.75 2.72
C MET A 213 5.08 1.15 1.83
N THR A 214 4.64 0.23 0.97
CA THR A 214 3.49 0.42 0.08
C THR A 214 2.46 -0.68 0.31
N PHE A 215 1.19 -0.30 0.40
CA PHE A 215 0.08 -1.22 0.58
C PHE A 215 -0.35 -1.78 -0.78
N ARG A 216 -0.36 -3.10 -0.94
CA ARG A 216 -0.57 -3.78 -2.22
C ARG A 216 -1.50 -4.97 -2.07
N ARG A 217 -2.20 -5.31 -3.15
CA ARG A 217 -2.87 -6.61 -3.27
C ARG A 217 -1.78 -7.68 -3.37
N ARG A 218 -1.74 -8.59 -2.40
CA ARG A 218 -0.76 -9.68 -2.33
C ARG A 218 -1.25 -10.91 -3.06
N TYR A 219 -2.52 -11.26 -2.92
CA TYR A 219 -3.11 -12.43 -3.55
C TYR A 219 -4.62 -12.26 -3.73
N VAL A 220 -5.23 -13.16 -4.48
CA VAL A 220 -6.68 -13.33 -4.59
C VAL A 220 -7.01 -14.75 -4.15
N ASP A 221 -7.85 -14.88 -3.13
CA ASP A 221 -8.43 -16.15 -2.71
C ASP A 221 -9.66 -16.42 -3.57
N GLU A 222 -9.44 -16.99 -4.75
CA GLU A 222 -10.49 -17.23 -5.74
C GLU A 222 -11.67 -18.04 -5.19
N PRO A 223 -11.47 -19.13 -4.39
CA PRO A 223 -12.57 -19.89 -3.81
C PRO A 223 -13.53 -19.08 -2.92
N SER A 224 -13.05 -18.04 -2.24
CA SER A 224 -13.87 -17.20 -1.36
C SER A 224 -14.17 -15.81 -1.95
N GLY A 225 -13.55 -15.46 -3.08
CA GLY A 225 -13.64 -14.12 -3.68
C GLY A 225 -12.93 -13.03 -2.88
N VAL A 226 -12.06 -13.37 -1.93
CA VAL A 226 -11.40 -12.40 -1.05
C VAL A 226 -10.10 -11.89 -1.66
N HIS A 227 -9.93 -10.58 -1.70
CA HIS A 227 -8.66 -9.95 -2.06
C HIS A 227 -7.79 -9.75 -0.82
N GLY A 228 -6.65 -10.45 -0.78
CA GLY A 228 -5.67 -10.32 0.29
C GLY A 228 -4.75 -9.13 0.05
N TYR A 229 -4.74 -8.16 0.95
CA TYR A 229 -3.84 -7.01 0.91
C TYR A 229 -2.79 -7.08 2.02
N SER A 230 -1.58 -6.62 1.72
CA SER A 230 -0.49 -6.50 2.68
C SER A 230 0.48 -5.41 2.26
N TRP A 231 1.45 -5.14 3.12
CA TRP A 231 2.54 -4.22 2.83
C TRP A 231 3.67 -4.91 2.08
N LYS A 232 4.29 -4.16 1.16
CA LYS A 232 5.52 -4.49 0.44
C LYS A 232 6.50 -3.33 0.61
N ALA A 233 7.79 -3.58 0.41
CA ALA A 233 8.78 -2.52 0.34
C ALA A 233 8.96 -2.06 -1.12
N ALA A 234 9.08 -0.76 -1.34
CA ALA A 234 9.41 -0.20 -2.64
C ALA A 234 10.58 0.78 -2.49
N PRO A 235 11.56 0.81 -3.42
CA PRO A 235 12.56 1.87 -3.44
C PRO A 235 11.90 3.25 -3.48
N ILE A 236 12.47 4.22 -2.77
CA ILE A 236 11.93 5.59 -2.76
C ILE A 236 12.07 6.15 -4.17
N ARG A 237 10.92 6.40 -4.82
CA ARG A 237 10.84 7.06 -6.12
C ARG A 237 10.79 8.57 -5.93
N ALA A 238 11.55 9.29 -6.76
CA ALA A 238 11.48 10.75 -6.88
C ALA A 238 10.14 11.18 -7.51
#